data_AF-A0A962PSP7-F1
#
_entry.id   AF-A0A962PSP7-F1
#
_cell.length_a   1.000
_cell.length_b   1.000
_cell.length_c   1.000
_cell.angle_alpha   90.00
_cell.angle_beta   90.00
_cell.angle_gamma   90.00
#
_symmetry.space_group_name_H-M   'P 1'
#
loop_
_entity.id
_entity.type
_entity.pdbx_description
1 polymer ?
#
loop_
_entity_poly.entity_id
_entity_poly.type
_entity_poly.pdbx_seq_one_letter_code
_entity_poly.pdbx_strand_id
1 'polypeptide(L)' 'MKNVRALILSFVLMPVALMADETTSETLAVKGLHDSVEIAKDQWGISHIYAKNQHDLFFAQGWNAARDRLFQFEMWR' A
#
# COMPACT_ATOMS: atom_id res chain seq x y z
N MET A 1 -8.42 -4.26 -45.86
CA MET A 1 -8.57 -3.21 -44.82
C MET A 1 -9.20 -3.71 -43.50
N LYS A 2 -9.28 -5.03 -43.23
CA LYS A 2 -9.85 -5.55 -41.97
C LYS A 2 -8.79 -5.72 -40.85
N ASN A 3 -7.53 -5.90 -41.25
CA ASN A 3 -6.44 -6.34 -40.36
C ASN A 3 -5.80 -5.16 -39.60
N VAL A 4 -5.85 -3.95 -40.15
CA VAL A 4 -5.29 -2.73 -39.51
C VAL A 4 -6.13 -2.29 -38.32
N ARG A 5 -7.46 -2.44 -38.38
CA ARG A 5 -8.36 -2.15 -37.25
C ARG A 5 -8.17 -3.12 -36.09
N ALA A 6 -7.91 -4.39 -36.38
CA ALA A 6 -7.60 -5.39 -35.37
C ALA A 6 -6.26 -5.10 -34.66
N LEU A 7 -5.25 -4.65 -35.41
CA LEU A 7 -3.93 -4.27 -34.88
C LEU A 7 -4.01 -3.03 -33.96
N ILE A 8 -4.80 -2.03 -34.34
CA ILE A 8 -5.04 -0.84 -33.51
C ILE A 8 -5.82 -1.21 -32.24
N LEU A 9 -6.83 -2.09 -32.34
CA LEU A 9 -7.57 -2.57 -31.17
C LEU A 9 -6.66 -3.31 -30.17
N SER A 10 -5.76 -4.16 -30.66
CA SER A 10 -4.79 -4.85 -29.80
C SER A 10 -3.76 -3.91 -29.17
N PHE A 11 -3.34 -2.86 -29.88
CA PHE A 11 -2.35 -1.90 -29.36
C PHE A 11 -2.93 -0.98 -28.28
N VAL A 12 -4.26 -0.75 -28.30
CA VAL A 12 -4.97 0.04 -27.28
C VAL A 12 -5.38 -0.79 -26.06
N LEU A 13 -5.59 -2.11 -26.21
CA LEU A 13 -5.97 -2.98 -25.08
C LEU A 13 -4.77 -3.43 -24.24
N MET A 14 -3.58 -3.51 -24.83
CA MET A 14 -2.37 -4.03 -24.19
C MET A 14 -1.76 -3.14 -23.08
N PRO A 15 -1.86 -1.80 -23.08
CA PRO A 15 -1.35 -0.97 -21.98
C PRO A 15 -2.19 -1.10 -20.70
N VAL A 16 -3.47 -1.46 -20.83
CA VAL A 16 -4.43 -1.47 -19.70
C VAL A 16 -4.19 -2.68 -18.79
N ALA A 17 -3.73 -3.80 -19.34
CA ALA A 17 -3.46 -5.02 -18.57
C ALA A 17 -2.20 -4.93 -17.68
N LEU A 18 -1.29 -4.00 -17.98
CA LEU A 18 -0.05 -3.81 -17.21
C LEU A 18 -0.24 -2.87 -16.01
N MET A 19 -1.40 -2.23 -15.88
CA MET A 19 -1.78 -1.37 -14.75
C MET A 19 -2.60 -2.12 -13.70
N ALA A 20 -2.42 -3.45 -13.60
CA ALA A 20 -2.95 -4.19 -12.47
C ALA A 20 -2.09 -3.82 -11.24
N ASP A 21 -2.66 -3.00 -10.36
CA ASP A 21 -2.04 -2.65 -9.08
C ASP A 21 -1.80 -3.94 -8.29
N GLU A 22 -0.54 -4.35 -8.17
CA GLU A 22 -0.17 -5.55 -7.43
C GLU A 22 -0.36 -5.25 -5.95
N THR A 23 -1.54 -5.58 -5.42
CA THR A 23 -1.85 -5.43 -4.00
C THR A 23 -0.93 -6.35 -3.20
N THR A 24 0.24 -5.82 -2.86
CA THR A 24 1.30 -6.56 -2.19
C THR A 24 0.92 -6.66 -0.72
N SER A 25 0.34 -7.80 -0.33
CA SER A 25 0.07 -8.11 1.06
C SER A 25 1.36 -8.61 1.72
N GLU A 26 1.87 -7.85 2.68
CA GLU A 26 3.09 -8.16 3.42
C GLU A 26 2.74 -8.41 4.89
N THR A 27 3.18 -9.55 5.42
CA THR A 27 3.07 -9.85 6.85
C THR A 27 4.46 -9.76 7.49
N LEU A 28 4.60 -8.91 8.50
CA LEU A 28 5.86 -8.65 9.18
C LEU A 28 5.76 -9.01 10.66
N ALA A 29 6.78 -9.72 11.16
CA ALA A 29 6.93 -9.95 12.59
C ALA A 29 7.65 -8.76 13.22
N VAL A 30 6.92 -7.96 14.00
CA VAL A 30 7.46 -6.76 14.65
C VAL A 30 7.52 -6.98 16.16
N LYS A 31 8.70 -6.78 16.75
CA LYS A 31 8.88 -6.85 18.20
C LYS A 31 8.12 -5.68 18.86
N GLY A 32 7.44 -5.97 19.97
CA GLY A 32 6.71 -4.97 20.76
C GLY A 32 5.20 -4.96 20.53
N LEU A 33 4.68 -5.68 19.52
CA LEU A 33 3.25 -5.96 19.40
C LEU A 33 2.83 -7.05 20.38
N HIS A 34 1.72 -6.86 21.09
CA HIS A 34 1.11 -7.88 21.93
C HIS A 34 0.13 -8.77 21.16
N ASP A 35 -0.55 -8.19 20.16
CA ASP A 35 -1.50 -8.85 19.27
C ASP A 35 -1.23 -8.50 17.78
N SER A 36 -1.91 -9.20 16.87
CA SER A 36 -1.88 -8.90 15.44
C SER A 36 -2.50 -7.53 15.14
N VAL A 37 -1.83 -6.75 14.28
CA VAL A 37 -2.34 -5.49 13.74
C VAL A 37 -2.39 -5.56 12.22
N GLU A 38 -3.45 -5.02 11.64
CA GLU A 38 -3.62 -4.89 10.20
C GLU A 38 -3.55 -3.42 9.80
N ILE A 39 -2.80 -3.13 8.73
CA ILE A 39 -2.70 -1.80 8.14
C ILE A 39 -3.10 -1.92 6.67
N ALA A 40 -4.26 -1.35 6.32
CA ALA A 40 -4.78 -1.32 4.97
C ALA A 40 -4.65 0.10 4.40
N LYS A 41 -4.05 0.26 3.22
CA LYS A 41 -4.03 1.54 2.50
C LYS A 41 -5.16 1.58 1.49
N ASP A 42 -5.90 2.68 1.48
CA ASP A 42 -6.90 2.93 0.45
C ASP A 42 -6.28 3.52 -0.82
N GLN A 43 -7.13 3.74 -1.82
CA GLN A 43 -6.77 4.30 -3.13
C GLN A 43 -6.21 5.74 -3.07
N TRP A 44 -6.37 6.46 -1.96
CA TRP A 44 -5.79 7.78 -1.74
C TRP A 44 -4.51 7.72 -0.90
N GLY A 45 -4.04 6.51 -0.56
CA GLY A 45 -2.86 6.27 0.26
C GLY A 45 -3.09 6.50 1.75
N ILE A 46 -4.35 6.66 2.20
CA ILE A 46 -4.67 6.81 3.62
C ILE A 46 -4.61 5.43 4.28
N SER A 47 -3.87 5.35 5.39
CA SER A 47 -3.69 4.10 6.14
C SER A 47 -4.77 3.95 7.20
N HIS A 48 -5.52 2.85 7.11
CA HIS A 48 -6.51 2.42 8.09
C HIS A 48 -5.88 1.33 8.97
N ILE A 49 -5.79 1.58 10.28
CA ILE A 49 -5.09 0.71 11.23
C ILE A 49 -6.11 0.02 12.14
N TYR A 50 -6.08 -1.31 12.17
CA TYR A 50 -6.96 -2.14 12.98
C TYR A 50 -6.14 -2.92 14.01
N ALA A 51 -6.44 -2.71 15.30
CA ALA A 51 -5.77 -3.36 16.41
C ALA A 51 -6.78 -3.83 17.47
N LYS A 52 -6.44 -4.88 18.22
CA LYS A 52 -7.29 -5.42 19.29
C LYS A 52 -7.19 -4.65 20.61
N ASN A 53 -6.13 -3.85 20.77
CA ASN A 53 -5.86 -3.10 21.97
C ASN A 53 -5.25 -1.73 21.64
N GLN A 54 -5.36 -0.81 22.59
CA GLN A 54 -4.94 0.58 22.41
C GLN A 54 -3.42 0.74 22.32
N HIS A 55 -2.66 -0.10 23.02
CA HIS A 55 -1.19 -0.08 22.97
C HIS A 55 -0.69 -0.34 21.55
N ASP A 56 -1.15 -1.42 20.95
CA ASP A 56 -0.73 -1.85 19.61
C ASP A 56 -1.24 -0.90 18.53
N LEU A 57 -2.40 -0.27 18.74
CA LEU A 57 -2.92 0.78 17.85
C LEU A 57 -1.95 1.97 17.76
N PHE A 58 -1.53 2.51 18.91
CA PHE A 58 -0.62 3.65 18.94
C PHE A 58 0.79 3.27 18.46
N PHE A 59 1.26 2.07 18.81
CA PHE A 59 2.52 1.55 18.30
C PHE A 59 2.52 1.47 16.77
N ALA A 60 1.49 0.85 16.19
CA ALA A 60 1.36 0.72 14.74
C ALA A 60 1.16 2.07 14.04
N GLN A 61 0.47 3.03 14.66
CA GLN A 61 0.35 4.38 14.14
C GLN A 61 1.72 5.07 14.00
N GLY A 62 2.56 4.98 15.04
CA GLY A 62 3.93 5.51 15.00
C GLY A 62 4.80 4.79 13.96
N TRP A 63 4.70 3.46 13.90
CA TRP A 63 5.40 2.65 12.91
C TRP A 63 5.01 3.04 11.47
N ASN A 64 3.71 3.21 11.18
CA ASN A 64 3.22 3.59 9.86
C ASN A 64 3.69 5.01 9.47
N ALA A 65 3.64 5.95 10.42
CA ALA A 65 4.14 7.30 10.21
C ALA A 65 5.65 7.31 9.90
N ALA A 66 6.44 6.52 10.64
CA ALA A 66 7.87 6.36 10.36
C ALA A 66 8.09 5.70 9.00
N ARG A 67 7.39 4.61 8.66
CA ARG A 67 7.54 3.91 7.37
C ARG A 67 7.37 4.87 6.18
N ASP A 68 6.38 5.75 6.23
CA ASP A 68 6.07 6.66 5.13
C ASP A 68 6.88 7.97 5.17
N ARG A 69 7.24 8.46 6.36
CA ARG A 69 7.72 9.84 6.57
C ARG A 69 9.01 9.94 7.40
N LEU A 70 9.77 8.86 7.59
CA LEU A 70 10.97 8.86 8.43
C LEU A 70 11.92 10.02 8.09
N PHE A 71 12.21 10.23 6.81
CA PHE A 71 13.10 11.30 6.37
C PHE A 71 12.58 12.70 6.76
N GLN A 72 11.26 12.91 6.68
CA GLN A 72 10.65 14.18 7.07
C GLN A 72 10.80 14.42 8.57
N PHE A 73 10.63 13.39 9.41
CA PHE A 73 10.87 13.50 10.85
C PHE A 73 12.32 13.79 11.18
N GLU A 74 13.27 13.11 10.53
CA GLU A 74 14.70 13.28 10.78
C GLU A 74 15.24 14.65 10.33
N MET A 75 14.68 15.23 9.27
CA MET A 75 15.13 16.54 8.76
C MET A 75 14.61 17.73 9.58
N TRP A 76 13.49 17.56 10.29
CA TRP A 76 12.84 18.62 11.07
C TRP A 76 13.08 18.48 12.58
N ARG A 77 14.06 17.65 12.97
CA ARG A 77 14.47 17.48 14.36
C ARG A 77 15.13 18.72 14.94
#